data_AF-A0A350XUQ1-F1
#
_entry.id   AF-A0A350XUQ1-F1
#
_cell.length_a   1.000
_cell.length_b   1.000
_cell.length_c   1.000
_cell.angle_alpha   90.00
_cell.angle_beta   90.00
_cell.angle_gamma   90.00
#
_symmetry.space_group_name_H-M   'P 1'
#
loop_
_entity.id
_entity.type
_entity.pdbx_description
1 polymer ?
#
loop_
_entity_poly.entity_id
_entity_poly.type
_entity_poly.pdbx_seq_one_letter_code
_entity_poly.pdbx_strand_id
1 'polypeptide(L)'
;MAGNTPSRFVLGIKSAVALGSGMFSMPLIKMQDVSLEKMSLIGYDKINQSDEKEKTVHFFLDDYRFESIYKNPDDKIERLKKFNAVMSPDFSMFTEMPVSLQLYNCFRNRWVGAYLQSKGIKVIPTVRWGSLESFNFCFDGIEQGCTVAVSTLGIKNEKSHFMLGYNEMRRRIRPRKIICYGKPFEDMKGEIIEIDYAETNNLKCFEPICVTKVTGYVLPLEKGGGSAGGLGASNPKPTDNIPKVPFDDLPDNVKKAYIEYEKVGWKGNYKGQTDRTHAGGNFKNIPPKLPESSPYGESISYREYDVNDKIPGKPRDAERFVRGSDGSIYYTDDHYATFTRIK
;
A
#
# COMPACT_ATOMS: atom_id res chain seq x y z
N MET A 1 -20.73 -25.42 35.16
CA MET A 1 -20.67 -24.02 34.67
C MET A 1 -19.38 -23.86 33.90
N ALA A 2 -19.43 -23.94 32.57
CA ALA A 2 -18.27 -23.74 31.71
C ALA A 2 -18.09 -22.24 31.48
N GLY A 3 -17.05 -21.67 32.08
CA GLY A 3 -16.70 -20.26 31.93
C GLY A 3 -16.18 -20.00 30.52
N ASN A 4 -16.95 -19.24 29.76
CA ASN A 4 -16.65 -18.79 28.41
C ASN A 4 -15.51 -17.76 28.48
N THR A 5 -14.27 -18.16 28.16
CA THR A 5 -13.14 -17.21 28.02
C THR A 5 -13.38 -16.33 26.79
N PRO A 6 -13.50 -15.00 26.93
CA PRO A 6 -13.69 -14.12 25.79
C PRO A 6 -12.40 -14.09 24.96
N SER A 7 -12.50 -14.41 23.66
CA SER A 7 -11.39 -14.23 22.73
C SER A 7 -11.03 -12.75 22.67
N ARG A 8 -9.85 -12.39 23.17
CA ARG A 8 -9.32 -11.01 23.07
C ARG A 8 -9.11 -10.67 21.59
N PHE A 9 -10.04 -9.89 21.04
CA PHE A 9 -9.90 -9.24 19.74
C PHE A 9 -9.03 -8.00 19.90
N VAL A 10 -7.87 -7.98 19.25
CA VAL A 10 -7.06 -6.76 19.05
C VAL A 10 -6.83 -6.65 17.55
N LEU A 11 -7.27 -5.55 16.93
CA LEU A 11 -7.01 -5.19 15.51
C LEU A 11 -7.52 -6.15 14.41
N GLY A 12 -8.47 -7.06 14.69
CA GLY A 12 -8.90 -8.07 13.70
C GLY A 12 -7.88 -9.20 13.49
N ILE A 13 -6.75 -9.15 14.20
CA ILE A 13 -5.76 -10.22 14.26
C ILE A 13 -6.29 -11.25 15.26
N LYS A 14 -6.90 -12.32 14.76
CA LYS A 14 -7.26 -13.49 15.58
C LYS A 14 -5.99 -14.05 16.21
N SER A 15 -6.02 -14.31 17.51
CA SER A 15 -4.92 -14.77 18.37
C SER A 15 -4.32 -16.14 18.02
N ALA A 16 -4.64 -16.70 16.85
CA ALA A 16 -4.32 -18.07 16.46
C ALA A 16 -3.07 -18.21 15.58
N VAL A 17 -2.40 -17.12 15.22
CA VAL A 17 -1.22 -17.16 14.35
C VAL A 17 0.05 -17.05 15.19
N ALA A 18 0.95 -18.02 15.05
CA ALA A 18 2.21 -18.07 15.81
C ALA A 18 2.98 -16.75 15.71
N LEU A 19 3.57 -16.33 16.84
CA LEU A 19 4.42 -15.14 16.93
C LEU A 19 5.52 -15.24 15.85
N GLY A 20 5.58 -14.21 15.01
CA GLY A 20 6.42 -14.20 13.83
C GLY A 20 7.92 -14.23 14.10
N SER A 21 8.70 -14.63 13.11
CA SER A 21 10.17 -14.68 13.16
C SER A 21 10.77 -13.61 12.26
N GLY A 22 11.89 -13.00 12.68
CA GLY A 22 12.61 -11.98 11.89
C GLY A 22 12.50 -10.59 12.50
N MET A 23 13.14 -9.60 11.84
CA MET A 23 13.27 -8.24 12.37
C MET A 23 11.92 -7.54 12.57
N PHE A 24 10.92 -7.93 11.79
CA PHE A 24 9.59 -7.33 11.80
C PHE A 24 8.52 -8.21 12.47
N SER A 25 8.91 -9.32 13.12
CA SER A 25 7.98 -10.27 13.74
C SER A 25 6.85 -10.71 12.78
N MET A 26 7.19 -10.91 11.51
CA MET A 26 6.24 -11.29 10.46
C MET A 26 5.69 -12.70 10.71
N PRO A 27 4.36 -12.92 10.58
CA PRO A 27 3.78 -14.25 10.67
C PRO A 27 4.50 -15.25 9.77
N LEU A 28 4.81 -16.43 10.30
CA LEU A 28 5.59 -17.41 9.56
C LEU A 28 4.68 -18.35 8.74
N ILE A 29 4.85 -18.35 7.43
CA ILE A 29 4.32 -19.37 6.54
C ILE A 29 5.32 -20.53 6.50
N LYS A 30 4.89 -21.69 7.00
CA LYS A 30 5.72 -22.90 7.06
C LYS A 30 5.82 -23.59 5.72
N MET A 31 6.94 -24.26 5.48
CA MET A 31 7.14 -25.13 4.33
C MET A 31 6.14 -26.30 4.39
N GLN A 32 5.43 -26.52 3.29
CA GLN A 32 4.55 -27.68 3.11
C GLN A 32 4.87 -28.33 1.78
N ASP A 33 4.69 -29.66 1.72
CA ASP A 33 4.78 -30.39 0.46
C ASP A 33 3.45 -30.28 -0.29
N VAL A 34 3.51 -29.71 -1.49
CA VAL A 34 2.35 -29.47 -2.35
C VAL A 34 2.61 -30.18 -3.67
N SER A 35 1.65 -30.97 -4.13
CA SER A 35 1.75 -31.63 -5.44
C SER A 35 1.64 -30.59 -6.55
N LEU A 36 2.64 -30.58 -7.46
CA LEU A 36 2.76 -29.61 -8.55
C LEU A 36 2.75 -30.26 -9.95
N GLU A 37 2.51 -31.58 -10.05
CA GLU A 37 2.70 -32.34 -11.30
C GLU A 37 1.68 -31.99 -12.42
N LYS A 38 0.54 -31.35 -12.07
CA LYS A 38 -0.46 -30.81 -12.99
C LYS A 38 -1.12 -29.55 -12.41
N MET A 39 -0.32 -28.51 -12.24
CA MET A 39 -0.77 -27.29 -11.58
C MET A 39 -1.71 -26.46 -12.47
N SER A 40 -3.01 -26.47 -12.16
CA SER A 40 -4.00 -25.54 -12.74
C SER A 40 -4.35 -24.47 -11.72
N LEU A 41 -4.34 -23.20 -12.16
CA LEU A 41 -4.65 -22.06 -11.30
C LEU A 41 -6.11 -21.60 -11.46
N ILE A 42 -6.69 -21.08 -10.38
CA ILE A 42 -7.98 -20.39 -10.39
C ILE A 42 -7.91 -19.09 -9.59
N GLY A 43 -8.41 -18.01 -10.17
CA GLY A 43 -8.50 -16.72 -9.50
C GLY A 43 -9.42 -16.81 -8.27
N TYR A 44 -9.03 -16.18 -7.17
CA TYR A 44 -9.83 -16.12 -5.95
C TYR A 44 -11.27 -15.60 -6.20
N ASP A 45 -11.47 -14.72 -7.17
CA ASP A 45 -12.78 -14.19 -7.57
C ASP A 45 -13.72 -15.26 -8.18
N LYS A 46 -13.17 -16.35 -8.69
CA LYS A 46 -13.90 -17.44 -9.37
C LYS A 46 -14.09 -18.69 -8.50
N ILE A 47 -13.66 -18.69 -7.24
CA ILE A 47 -13.71 -19.89 -6.38
C ILE A 47 -15.13 -20.44 -6.18
N ASN A 48 -16.16 -19.61 -6.28
CA ASN A 48 -17.55 -20.06 -6.13
C ASN A 48 -18.14 -20.65 -7.42
N GLN A 49 -17.45 -20.51 -8.55
CA GLN A 49 -17.92 -20.93 -9.87
C GLN A 49 -17.35 -22.27 -10.32
N SER A 50 -16.34 -22.81 -9.63
CA SER A 50 -15.68 -24.08 -9.97
C SER A 50 -15.65 -25.01 -8.75
N ASP A 51 -15.99 -26.27 -8.96
CA ASP A 51 -15.91 -27.34 -7.94
C ASP A 51 -14.68 -28.24 -8.09
N GLU A 52 -13.70 -27.79 -8.87
CA GLU A 52 -12.50 -28.56 -9.17
C GLU A 52 -11.52 -28.52 -7.99
N LYS A 53 -11.42 -29.65 -7.29
CA LYS A 53 -10.58 -29.82 -6.10
C LYS A 53 -9.08 -29.83 -6.40
N GLU A 54 -8.70 -30.09 -7.65
CA GLU A 54 -7.31 -30.20 -8.07
C GLU A 54 -6.65 -28.83 -8.33
N LYS A 55 -7.46 -27.77 -8.46
CA LYS A 55 -6.97 -26.41 -8.74
C LYS A 55 -6.30 -25.77 -7.53
N THR A 56 -5.35 -24.90 -7.80
CA THR A 56 -4.69 -24.04 -6.80
C THR A 56 -5.23 -22.62 -6.92
N VAL A 57 -5.66 -22.05 -5.79
CA VAL A 57 -6.21 -20.69 -5.77
C VAL A 57 -5.08 -19.67 -5.81
N HIS A 58 -5.16 -18.69 -6.72
CA HIS A 58 -4.21 -17.58 -6.81
C HIS A 58 -4.87 -16.21 -6.57
N PHE A 59 -4.04 -15.23 -6.21
CA PHE A 59 -4.44 -13.87 -5.88
C PHE A 59 -3.80 -12.81 -6.78
N PHE A 60 -3.28 -13.21 -7.95
CA PHE A 60 -2.81 -12.31 -9.00
C PHE A 60 -3.98 -11.57 -9.68
N LEU A 61 -4.67 -10.76 -8.89
CA LEU A 61 -5.88 -10.01 -9.19
C LEU A 61 -5.73 -8.60 -8.60
N ASP A 62 -6.68 -7.71 -8.85
CA ASP A 62 -6.72 -6.42 -8.16
C ASP A 62 -7.08 -6.61 -6.67
N ASP A 63 -6.37 -5.91 -5.78
CA ASP A 63 -6.50 -6.03 -4.31
C ASP A 63 -7.97 -6.03 -3.81
N TYR A 64 -8.81 -5.16 -4.38
CA TYR A 64 -10.22 -5.02 -3.97
C TYR A 64 -11.03 -6.32 -4.14
N ARG A 65 -10.63 -7.19 -5.08
CA ARG A 65 -11.33 -8.47 -5.35
C ARG A 65 -11.11 -9.49 -4.24
N PHE A 66 -10.01 -9.38 -3.50
CA PHE A 66 -9.67 -10.33 -2.45
C PHE A 66 -9.47 -9.71 -1.07
N GLU A 67 -9.67 -8.41 -0.90
CA GLU A 67 -9.61 -7.74 0.42
C GLU A 67 -10.46 -8.45 1.50
N SER A 68 -11.56 -9.10 1.08
CA SER A 68 -12.39 -9.94 1.96
C SER A 68 -11.64 -11.07 2.68
N ILE A 69 -10.57 -11.64 2.09
CA ILE A 69 -9.80 -12.72 2.72
C ILE A 69 -9.04 -12.22 3.95
N TYR A 70 -8.64 -10.94 3.96
CA TYR A 70 -7.96 -10.34 5.09
C TYR A 70 -8.96 -9.86 6.15
N LYS A 71 -10.06 -9.23 5.71
CA LYS A 71 -11.09 -8.69 6.62
C LYS A 71 -11.90 -9.80 7.32
N ASN A 72 -12.37 -10.77 6.56
CA ASN A 72 -13.27 -11.84 7.01
C ASN A 72 -12.78 -13.22 6.52
N PRO A 73 -11.62 -13.71 6.99
CA PRO A 73 -11.04 -14.96 6.49
C PRO A 73 -11.91 -16.19 6.78
N ASP A 74 -12.64 -16.20 7.90
CA ASP A 74 -13.41 -17.35 8.38
C ASP A 74 -14.46 -17.84 7.37
N ASP A 75 -15.16 -16.89 6.75
CA ASP A 75 -16.21 -17.16 5.76
C ASP A 75 -15.68 -17.92 4.54
N LYS A 76 -14.36 -17.90 4.33
CA LYS A 76 -13.70 -18.44 3.14
C LYS A 76 -13.04 -19.79 3.41
N ILE A 77 -12.81 -20.16 4.68
CA ILE A 77 -12.06 -21.35 5.06
C ILE A 77 -12.69 -22.64 4.49
N GLU A 78 -13.99 -22.83 4.69
CA GLU A 78 -14.67 -24.06 4.25
C GLU A 78 -14.68 -24.22 2.72
N ARG A 79 -14.68 -23.11 1.98
CA ARG A 79 -14.54 -23.16 0.52
C ARG A 79 -13.09 -23.42 0.11
N LEU A 80 -12.13 -22.71 0.71
CA LEU A 80 -10.71 -22.83 0.37
C LEU A 80 -10.12 -24.21 0.68
N LYS A 81 -10.62 -24.90 1.72
CA LYS A 81 -10.25 -26.30 2.04
C LYS A 81 -10.56 -27.31 0.92
N LYS A 82 -11.47 -26.99 0.00
CA LYS A 82 -11.84 -27.89 -1.10
C LYS A 82 -10.79 -27.96 -2.21
N PHE A 83 -9.87 -26.99 -2.25
CA PHE A 83 -8.82 -26.88 -3.28
C PHE A 83 -7.53 -27.57 -2.84
N ASN A 84 -6.67 -27.90 -3.81
CA ASN A 84 -5.39 -28.58 -3.56
C ASN A 84 -4.45 -27.72 -2.70
N ALA A 85 -4.36 -26.44 -3.03
CA ALA A 85 -3.58 -25.45 -2.30
C ALA A 85 -4.12 -24.03 -2.56
N VAL A 86 -3.67 -23.09 -1.74
CA VAL A 86 -4.02 -21.68 -1.83
C VAL A 86 -2.75 -20.86 -1.75
N MET A 87 -2.55 -19.95 -2.70
CA MET A 87 -1.44 -19.00 -2.63
C MET A 87 -1.73 -17.94 -1.56
N SER A 88 -0.72 -17.39 -0.88
CA SER A 88 -0.97 -16.23 0.00
C SER A 88 -1.35 -14.99 -0.84
N PRO A 89 -2.14 -14.04 -0.32
CA PRO A 89 -2.68 -12.95 -1.12
C PRO A 89 -1.59 -11.97 -1.57
N ASP A 90 -1.61 -11.62 -2.85
CA ASP A 90 -0.58 -10.82 -3.50
C ASP A 90 -0.97 -9.33 -3.56
N PHE A 91 -1.01 -8.69 -2.39
CA PHE A 91 -1.32 -7.27 -2.27
C PHE A 91 -0.36 -6.40 -3.09
N SER A 92 -0.89 -5.35 -3.70
CA SER A 92 -0.14 -4.45 -4.57
C SER A 92 0.97 -3.73 -3.81
N MET A 93 2.20 -3.80 -4.34
CA MET A 93 3.34 -3.03 -3.86
C MET A 93 3.98 -2.34 -5.07
N PHE A 94 4.01 -1.02 -5.03
CA PHE A 94 4.60 -0.18 -6.07
C PHE A 94 5.86 0.49 -5.53
N THR A 95 6.81 0.78 -6.40
CA THR A 95 8.07 1.47 -6.03
C THR A 95 7.83 2.82 -5.37
N GLU A 96 6.81 3.56 -5.81
CA GLU A 96 6.41 4.89 -5.30
C GLU A 96 5.58 4.82 -4.01
N MET A 97 5.17 3.63 -3.57
CA MET A 97 4.34 3.48 -2.38
C MET A 97 5.19 3.73 -1.12
N PRO A 98 4.71 4.48 -0.12
CA PRO A 98 5.40 4.62 1.16
C PRO A 98 5.81 3.26 1.75
N VAL A 99 7.04 3.17 2.27
CA VAL A 99 7.59 1.91 2.79
C VAL A 99 6.72 1.29 3.89
N SER A 100 6.02 2.11 4.68
CA SER A 100 5.07 1.66 5.70
C SER A 100 3.88 0.90 5.12
N LEU A 101 3.34 1.32 3.97
CA LEU A 101 2.25 0.63 3.29
C LEU A 101 2.76 -0.64 2.61
N GLN A 102 3.96 -0.63 2.05
CA GLN A 102 4.60 -1.83 1.52
C GLN A 102 4.79 -2.88 2.65
N LEU A 103 5.28 -2.45 3.81
CA LEU A 103 5.44 -3.29 5.00
C LEU A 103 4.09 -3.85 5.46
N TYR A 104 3.05 -3.02 5.52
CA TYR A 104 1.70 -3.45 5.87
C TYR A 104 1.15 -4.48 4.89
N ASN A 105 1.33 -4.28 3.58
CA ASN A 105 0.88 -5.24 2.56
C ASN A 105 1.62 -6.57 2.64
N CYS A 106 2.93 -6.53 2.93
CA CYS A 106 3.70 -7.72 3.23
C CYS A 106 3.16 -8.44 4.47
N PHE A 107 2.89 -7.70 5.56
CA PHE A 107 2.30 -8.27 6.77
C PHE A 107 0.95 -8.94 6.49
N ARG A 108 0.04 -8.29 5.76
CA ARG A 108 -1.27 -8.87 5.40
C ARG A 108 -1.12 -10.18 4.62
N ASN A 109 -0.18 -10.23 3.67
CA ASN A 109 0.15 -11.45 2.94
C ASN A 109 0.57 -12.58 3.90
N ARG A 110 1.57 -12.32 4.74
CA ARG A 110 2.10 -13.30 5.70
C ARG A 110 1.04 -13.77 6.70
N TRP A 111 0.27 -12.83 7.25
CA TRP A 111 -0.78 -13.10 8.21
C TRP A 111 -1.86 -14.01 7.62
N VAL A 112 -2.39 -13.69 6.44
CA VAL A 112 -3.40 -14.53 5.79
C VAL A 112 -2.82 -15.91 5.49
N GLY A 113 -1.60 -16.00 4.95
CA GLY A 113 -0.98 -17.30 4.65
C GLY A 113 -0.84 -18.17 5.90
N ALA A 114 -0.28 -17.63 6.98
CA ALA A 114 -0.12 -18.36 8.24
C ALA A 114 -1.48 -18.70 8.89
N TYR A 115 -2.47 -17.81 8.77
CA TYR A 115 -3.83 -18.06 9.24
C TYR A 115 -4.48 -19.23 8.50
N LEU A 116 -4.39 -19.26 7.16
CA LEU A 116 -4.93 -20.36 6.35
C LEU A 116 -4.24 -21.70 6.70
N GLN A 117 -2.92 -21.70 6.91
CA GLN A 117 -2.20 -22.89 7.38
C GLN A 117 -2.72 -23.37 8.75
N SER A 118 -3.00 -22.45 9.68
CA SER A 118 -3.56 -22.80 11.00
C SER A 118 -4.93 -23.49 10.91
N LYS A 119 -5.64 -23.33 9.77
CA LYS A 119 -6.93 -23.95 9.47
C LYS A 119 -6.82 -25.23 8.64
N GLY A 120 -5.61 -25.73 8.44
CA GLY A 120 -5.34 -26.98 7.71
C GLY A 120 -5.31 -26.84 6.19
N ILE A 121 -5.25 -25.62 5.66
CA ILE A 121 -5.14 -25.37 4.22
C ILE A 121 -3.65 -25.42 3.83
N LYS A 122 -3.33 -26.06 2.70
CA LYS A 122 -1.99 -26.02 2.13
C LYS A 122 -1.75 -24.66 1.48
N VAL A 123 -0.70 -23.97 1.90
CA VAL A 123 -0.41 -22.60 1.45
C VAL A 123 0.92 -22.51 0.71
N ILE A 124 0.89 -21.83 -0.44
CA ILE A 124 2.09 -21.46 -1.20
C ILE A 124 2.33 -19.96 -1.00
N PRO A 125 3.42 -19.52 -0.35
CA PRO A 125 3.70 -18.10 -0.18
C PRO A 125 3.94 -17.39 -1.52
N THR A 126 3.25 -16.28 -1.74
CA THR A 126 3.55 -15.31 -2.80
C THR A 126 4.60 -14.31 -2.31
N VAL A 127 5.55 -14.01 -3.19
CA VAL A 127 6.61 -13.04 -2.94
C VAL A 127 6.52 -11.94 -3.97
N ARG A 128 6.39 -10.71 -3.46
CA ARG A 128 6.40 -9.48 -4.23
C ARG A 128 7.31 -8.48 -3.51
N TRP A 129 7.85 -7.52 -4.25
CA TRP A 129 8.65 -6.42 -3.71
C TRP A 129 8.29 -5.13 -4.43
N GLY A 130 8.37 -4.01 -3.72
CA GLY A 130 8.13 -2.66 -4.23
C GLY A 130 9.45 -1.94 -4.47
N SER A 131 9.87 -1.08 -3.55
CA SER A 131 11.18 -0.39 -3.62
C SER A 131 12.34 -1.26 -3.11
N LEU A 132 13.60 -0.83 -3.28
CA LEU A 132 14.77 -1.53 -2.72
C LEU A 132 14.70 -1.64 -1.19
N GLU A 133 14.10 -0.67 -0.51
CA GLU A 133 13.87 -0.72 0.94
C GLU A 133 12.99 -1.91 1.35
N SER A 134 12.08 -2.34 0.47
CA SER A 134 11.21 -3.48 0.75
C SER A 134 11.97 -4.78 0.93
N PHE A 135 13.21 -4.89 0.43
CA PHE A 135 14.06 -6.07 0.59
C PHE A 135 14.40 -6.35 2.06
N ASN A 136 14.22 -5.37 2.93
CA ASN A 136 14.41 -5.56 4.37
C ASN A 136 13.35 -6.46 4.99
N PHE A 137 12.12 -6.49 4.45
CA PHE A 137 10.99 -7.22 5.05
C PHE A 137 10.27 -8.18 4.10
N CYS A 138 10.35 -8.00 2.77
CA CYS A 138 9.51 -8.74 1.84
C CYS A 138 9.85 -10.24 1.75
N PHE A 139 11.02 -10.65 2.24
CA PHE A 139 11.45 -12.05 2.31
C PHE A 139 11.26 -12.68 3.70
N ASP A 140 10.90 -11.89 4.71
CA ASP A 140 10.65 -12.36 6.06
C ASP A 140 9.27 -13.06 6.15
N GLY A 141 9.09 -13.88 7.18
CA GLY A 141 7.85 -14.63 7.41
C GLY A 141 7.62 -15.78 6.42
N ILE A 142 8.65 -16.22 5.68
CA ILE A 142 8.61 -17.41 4.84
C ILE A 142 9.70 -18.38 5.29
N GLU A 143 9.31 -19.62 5.59
CA GLU A 143 10.27 -20.66 5.96
C GLU A 143 11.19 -21.02 4.78
N GLN A 144 12.48 -21.23 5.07
CA GLN A 144 13.46 -21.58 4.04
C GLN A 144 13.13 -22.93 3.38
N GLY A 145 13.38 -23.04 2.07
CA GLY A 145 13.06 -24.23 1.29
C GLY A 145 11.62 -24.30 0.80
N CYS A 146 10.75 -23.35 1.17
CA CYS A 146 9.37 -23.32 0.71
C CYS A 146 9.28 -23.12 -0.81
N THR A 147 8.28 -23.76 -1.44
CA THR A 147 7.88 -23.42 -2.81
C THR A 147 7.23 -22.05 -2.78
N VAL A 148 7.70 -21.12 -3.62
CA VAL A 148 7.21 -19.74 -3.66
C VAL A 148 6.56 -19.43 -5.00
N ALA A 149 5.62 -18.49 -5.01
CA ALA A 149 5.02 -17.96 -6.23
C ALA A 149 5.42 -16.50 -6.46
N VAL A 150 5.76 -16.16 -7.69
CA VAL A 150 6.10 -14.80 -8.15
C VAL A 150 5.33 -14.48 -9.43
N SER A 151 5.11 -13.21 -9.72
CA SER A 151 4.48 -12.77 -10.97
C SER A 151 5.43 -11.90 -11.78
N THR A 152 5.54 -12.19 -13.08
CA THR A 152 6.19 -11.31 -14.07
C THR A 152 5.18 -10.47 -14.85
N LEU A 153 3.88 -10.68 -14.60
CA LEU A 153 2.80 -9.95 -15.26
C LEU A 153 2.86 -8.45 -14.89
N GLY A 154 2.87 -7.59 -15.91
CA GLY A 154 2.95 -6.13 -15.74
C GLY A 154 4.37 -5.58 -15.64
N ILE A 155 5.41 -6.43 -15.65
CA ILE A 155 6.81 -6.02 -15.63
C ILE A 155 7.26 -5.76 -17.06
N LYS A 156 7.12 -4.52 -17.52
CA LYS A 156 7.54 -4.11 -18.88
C LYS A 156 9.01 -3.70 -18.93
N ASN A 157 9.36 -2.60 -18.26
CA ASN A 157 10.68 -1.95 -18.41
C ASN A 157 11.58 -2.07 -17.17
N GLU A 158 11.16 -2.83 -16.15
CA GLU A 158 11.85 -2.92 -14.85
C GLU A 158 12.47 -4.30 -14.61
N LYS A 159 12.90 -5.00 -15.69
CA LYS A 159 13.52 -6.33 -15.60
C LYS A 159 14.67 -6.37 -14.59
N SER A 160 15.56 -5.37 -14.60
CA SER A 160 16.71 -5.31 -13.68
C SER A 160 16.29 -5.27 -12.22
N HIS A 161 15.28 -4.45 -11.90
CA HIS A 161 14.75 -4.33 -10.53
C HIS A 161 14.07 -5.62 -10.08
N PHE A 162 13.30 -6.24 -10.96
CA PHE A 162 12.74 -7.57 -10.69
C PHE A 162 13.85 -8.61 -10.44
N MET A 163 14.87 -8.65 -11.28
CA MET A 163 15.97 -9.61 -11.12
C MET A 163 16.76 -9.41 -9.82
N LEU A 164 16.92 -8.18 -9.34
CA LEU A 164 17.53 -7.90 -8.03
C LEU A 164 16.72 -8.53 -6.90
N GLY A 165 15.41 -8.28 -6.85
CA GLY A 165 14.53 -8.85 -5.84
C GLY A 165 14.42 -10.38 -5.96
N TYR A 166 14.37 -10.91 -7.17
CA TYR A 166 14.35 -12.34 -7.44
C TYR A 166 15.61 -13.05 -6.93
N ASN A 167 16.79 -12.47 -7.17
CA ASN A 167 18.05 -13.05 -6.69
C ASN A 167 18.16 -12.97 -5.16
N GLU A 168 17.73 -11.87 -4.55
CA GLU A 168 17.67 -11.74 -3.09
C GLU A 168 16.68 -12.75 -2.46
N MET A 169 15.50 -12.93 -3.07
CA MET A 169 14.53 -13.95 -2.67
C MET A 169 15.17 -15.34 -2.66
N ARG A 170 15.86 -15.71 -3.74
CA ARG A 170 16.54 -17.01 -3.85
C ARG A 170 17.63 -17.16 -2.80
N ARG A 171 18.40 -16.11 -2.53
CA ARG A 171 19.48 -16.12 -1.53
C ARG A 171 18.94 -16.35 -0.12
N ARG A 172 17.84 -15.70 0.25
CA ARG A 172 17.27 -15.72 1.61
C ARG A 172 16.33 -16.89 1.87
N ILE A 173 15.39 -17.14 0.95
CA ILE A 173 14.36 -18.18 1.11
C ILE A 173 14.86 -19.54 0.63
N ARG A 174 15.80 -19.57 -0.33
CA ARG A 174 16.31 -20.81 -0.95
C ARG A 174 15.17 -21.75 -1.39
N PRO A 175 14.24 -21.26 -2.23
CA PRO A 175 13.04 -22.00 -2.58
C PRO A 175 13.40 -23.28 -3.35
N ARG A 176 12.71 -24.40 -3.04
CA ARG A 176 12.86 -25.65 -3.79
C ARG A 176 12.38 -25.49 -5.23
N LYS A 177 11.19 -24.91 -5.38
CA LYS A 177 10.53 -24.65 -6.67
C LYS A 177 9.96 -23.24 -6.67
N ILE A 178 9.90 -22.63 -7.84
CA ILE A 178 9.39 -21.28 -8.04
C ILE A 178 8.27 -21.33 -9.07
N ILE A 179 7.07 -20.94 -8.68
CA ILE A 179 5.95 -20.80 -9.61
C ILE A 179 6.00 -19.38 -10.17
N CYS A 180 6.10 -19.26 -11.48
CA CYS A 180 6.12 -17.98 -12.18
C CYS A 180 4.79 -17.78 -12.90
N TYR A 181 4.02 -16.80 -12.46
CA TYR A 181 2.79 -16.38 -13.12
C TYR A 181 3.10 -15.36 -14.22
N GLY A 182 2.86 -15.76 -15.47
CA GLY A 182 3.36 -15.07 -16.65
C GLY A 182 4.71 -15.61 -17.12
N LYS A 183 5.20 -15.06 -18.24
CA LYS A 183 6.42 -15.52 -18.92
C LYS A 183 7.66 -15.27 -18.06
N PRO A 184 8.46 -16.30 -17.71
CA PRO A 184 9.73 -16.12 -17.01
C PRO A 184 10.74 -15.36 -17.88
N PHE A 185 11.65 -14.62 -17.25
CA PHE A 185 12.80 -14.06 -17.94
C PHE A 185 13.88 -15.13 -18.13
N GLU A 186 14.63 -15.06 -19.23
CA GLU A 186 15.73 -15.99 -19.54
C GLU A 186 16.79 -16.07 -18.43
N ASP A 187 17.00 -14.96 -17.70
CA ASP A 187 17.98 -14.88 -16.61
C ASP A 187 17.49 -15.48 -15.29
N MET A 188 16.21 -15.88 -15.19
CA MET A 188 15.66 -16.48 -13.97
C MET A 188 16.19 -17.90 -13.79
N LYS A 189 17.04 -18.08 -12.77
CA LYS A 189 17.65 -19.37 -12.44
C LYS A 189 16.83 -20.12 -11.37
N GLY A 190 16.64 -21.41 -11.54
CA GLY A 190 16.01 -22.29 -10.54
C GLY A 190 15.09 -23.31 -11.20
N GLU A 191 14.43 -24.13 -10.38
CA GLU A 191 13.35 -25.00 -10.85
C GLU A 191 12.06 -24.16 -10.96
N ILE A 192 11.81 -23.62 -12.15
CA ILE A 192 10.69 -22.71 -12.42
C ILE A 192 9.55 -23.48 -13.09
N ILE A 193 8.35 -23.30 -12.55
CA ILE A 193 7.10 -23.76 -13.15
C ILE A 193 6.43 -22.53 -13.75
N GLU A 194 6.40 -22.45 -15.07
CA GLU A 194 5.70 -21.40 -15.81
C GLU A 194 4.20 -21.67 -15.79
N ILE A 195 3.42 -20.64 -15.46
CA ILE A 195 1.97 -20.65 -15.59
C ILE A 195 1.55 -19.54 -16.53
N ASP A 196 0.94 -19.91 -17.65
CA ASP A 196 0.44 -18.95 -18.62
C ASP A 196 -0.85 -18.27 -18.09
N TYR A 197 -0.79 -16.94 -18.07
CA TYR A 197 -1.91 -16.07 -17.73
C TYR A 197 -3.09 -16.25 -18.69
N ALA A 198 -2.82 -16.40 -19.98
CA ALA A 198 -3.83 -16.49 -21.02
C ALA A 198 -4.63 -17.79 -20.89
N GLU A 199 -3.94 -18.90 -20.62
CA GLU A 199 -4.56 -20.21 -20.35
C GLU A 199 -5.41 -20.18 -19.08
N THR A 200 -4.92 -19.54 -18.02
CA THR A 200 -5.65 -19.42 -16.75
C THR A 200 -6.96 -18.62 -16.88
N ASN A 201 -7.03 -17.70 -17.85
CA ASN A 201 -8.17 -16.80 -18.04
C ASN A 201 -9.02 -17.08 -19.30
N ASN A 202 -8.77 -18.18 -20.02
CA ASN A 202 -9.45 -18.53 -21.27
C ASN A 202 -9.43 -17.39 -22.31
N LEU A 203 -8.34 -16.61 -22.37
CA LEU A 203 -8.21 -15.51 -23.32
C LEU A 203 -7.74 -16.07 -24.67
N LYS A 204 -8.52 -15.84 -25.74
CA LYS A 204 -8.23 -16.41 -27.07
C LYS A 204 -7.03 -15.78 -27.79
N CYS A 205 -6.54 -14.62 -27.36
CA CYS A 205 -5.43 -13.89 -27.97
C CYS A 205 -4.73 -13.02 -26.91
N PHE A 206 -3.42 -12.83 -27.06
CA PHE A 206 -2.59 -11.95 -26.22
C PHE A 206 -2.97 -10.47 -26.49
N GLU A 207 -4.05 -9.98 -25.89
CA GLU A 207 -4.28 -8.55 -25.83
C GLU A 207 -3.39 -7.96 -24.71
N PRO A 208 -2.60 -6.92 -24.97
CA PRO A 208 -1.81 -6.27 -23.94
C PRO A 208 -2.75 -5.64 -22.91
N ILE A 209 -2.98 -6.34 -21.80
CA ILE A 209 -3.79 -5.85 -20.69
C ILE A 209 -3.07 -4.61 -20.12
N CYS A 210 -3.70 -3.47 -20.35
CA CYS A 210 -3.27 -2.19 -19.80
C CYS A 210 -3.88 -2.07 -18.40
N VAL A 211 -3.11 -2.40 -17.36
CA VAL A 211 -3.42 -1.92 -16.02
C VAL A 211 -3.14 -0.42 -16.03
N THR A 212 -4.19 0.39 -16.17
CA THR A 212 -4.09 1.82 -15.92
C THR A 212 -3.68 2.00 -14.47
N LYS A 213 -2.48 2.57 -14.23
CA LYS A 213 -2.08 3.04 -12.91
C LYS A 213 -3.06 4.15 -12.49
N VAL A 214 -4.11 3.79 -11.78
CA VAL A 214 -4.91 4.74 -11.01
C VAL A 214 -4.32 4.75 -9.61
N THR A 215 -3.47 5.73 -9.33
CA THR A 215 -2.98 6.04 -7.98
C THR A 215 -4.12 6.66 -7.18
N GLY A 216 -5.09 5.83 -6.77
CA GLY A 216 -6.12 6.17 -5.82
C GLY A 216 -5.99 5.24 -4.62
N TYR A 217 -5.39 5.71 -3.53
CA TYR A 217 -5.40 4.99 -2.27
C TYR A 217 -6.86 4.92 -1.78
N VAL A 218 -7.53 3.79 -1.99
CA VAL A 218 -8.81 3.52 -1.33
C VAL A 218 -8.49 3.02 0.08
N LEU A 219 -8.35 3.96 1.03
CA LEU A 219 -8.41 3.63 2.45
C LEU A 219 -9.86 3.24 2.79
N PRO A 220 -10.11 2.10 3.46
CA PRO A 220 -11.43 1.79 3.98
C PRO A 220 -11.86 2.85 5.00
N LEU A 221 -12.83 3.67 4.60
CA LEU A 221 -13.58 4.59 5.46
C LEU A 221 -14.59 3.80 6.30
N GLU A 222 -14.13 2.98 7.24
CA GLU A 222 -15.00 2.51 8.34
C GLU A 222 -14.29 2.67 9.68
N LYS A 223 -14.67 3.75 10.36
CA LYS A 223 -14.29 4.09 11.73
C LYS A 223 -14.96 3.09 12.67
N GLY A 224 -14.26 2.02 13.04
CA GLY A 224 -14.68 1.14 14.12
C GLY A 224 -14.71 1.90 15.45
N GLY A 225 -15.91 2.14 15.97
CA GLY A 225 -16.16 2.79 17.27
C GLY A 225 -15.85 1.85 18.45
N GLY A 226 -14.59 1.51 18.65
CA GLY A 226 -14.12 0.75 19.81
C GLY A 226 -13.53 1.67 20.87
N SER A 227 -14.27 1.95 21.94
CA SER A 227 -13.70 2.48 23.18
C SER A 227 -12.96 1.37 23.91
N ALA A 228 -11.64 1.38 23.87
CA ALA A 228 -10.80 0.63 24.80
C ALA A 228 -10.06 1.63 25.67
N GLY A 229 -10.40 1.64 26.97
CA GLY A 229 -9.64 2.36 27.99
C GLY A 229 -8.24 1.74 28.12
N GLY A 230 -7.32 2.19 27.27
CA GLY A 230 -5.89 1.99 27.44
C GLY A 230 -5.32 3.17 28.22
N LEU A 231 -4.42 2.88 29.16
CA LEU A 231 -3.52 3.89 29.73
C LEU A 231 -2.91 4.68 28.58
N GLY A 232 -3.13 6.00 28.58
CA GLY A 232 -2.97 6.87 27.42
C GLY A 232 -1.58 6.79 26.79
N ALA A 233 -1.44 5.95 25.76
CA ALA A 233 -0.59 6.26 24.64
C ALA A 233 -1.47 7.04 23.67
N SER A 234 -1.53 8.36 23.86
CA SER A 234 -1.89 9.28 22.79
C SER A 234 -1.15 8.79 21.53
N ASN A 235 -1.85 8.58 20.41
CA ASN A 235 -1.16 8.70 19.12
C ASN A 235 -0.31 9.97 19.22
N PRO A 236 0.98 9.97 18.83
CA PRO A 236 1.65 11.25 18.65
C PRO A 236 0.76 12.04 17.69
N LYS A 237 0.15 13.11 18.21
CA LYS A 237 -0.39 14.19 17.36
C LYS A 237 0.72 14.51 16.36
N PRO A 238 0.43 14.89 15.10
CA PRO A 238 1.45 15.38 14.19
C PRO A 238 2.29 16.40 14.95
N THR A 239 3.49 15.98 15.36
CA THR A 239 4.37 16.81 16.15
C THR A 239 4.86 17.91 15.23
N ASP A 240 5.10 19.09 15.79
CA ASP A 240 5.55 20.36 15.18
C ASP A 240 6.82 20.32 14.29
N ASN A 241 7.20 19.17 13.73
CA ASN A 241 8.37 18.94 12.89
C ASN A 241 8.16 19.37 11.42
N ILE A 242 7.26 20.32 11.17
CA ILE A 242 7.26 21.02 9.88
C ILE A 242 8.45 21.99 9.93
N PRO A 243 9.41 21.89 8.98
CA PRO A 243 10.55 22.81 8.91
C PRO A 243 10.06 24.25 8.96
N LYS A 244 10.67 25.07 9.81
CA LYS A 244 10.33 26.49 9.94
C LYS A 244 11.40 27.32 9.27
N VAL A 245 11.03 28.12 8.28
CA VAL A 245 11.96 28.95 7.52
C VAL A 245 11.62 30.43 7.77
N PRO A 246 12.62 31.27 8.11
CA PRO A 246 12.46 32.72 8.15
C PRO A 246 11.97 33.26 6.80
N PHE A 247 11.15 34.31 6.82
CA PHE A 247 10.66 34.95 5.59
C PHE A 247 11.79 35.34 4.61
N ASP A 248 12.93 35.81 5.12
CA ASP A 248 14.05 36.28 4.30
C ASP A 248 14.73 35.17 3.49
N ASP A 249 14.66 33.92 3.97
CA ASP A 249 15.26 32.75 3.35
C ASP A 249 14.39 32.14 2.23
N LEU A 250 13.18 32.69 2.01
CA LEU A 250 12.29 32.25 0.94
C LEU A 250 12.78 32.74 -0.45
N PRO A 251 12.47 32.00 -1.52
CA PRO A 251 12.70 32.46 -2.89
C PRO A 251 12.03 33.81 -3.19
N ASP A 252 12.60 34.61 -4.08
CA ASP A 252 12.13 35.98 -4.34
C ASP A 252 10.69 36.05 -4.89
N ASN A 253 10.29 35.09 -5.72
CA ASN A 253 8.92 34.97 -6.21
C ASN A 253 7.92 34.71 -5.06
N VAL A 254 8.30 33.82 -4.13
CA VAL A 254 7.51 33.47 -2.95
C VAL A 254 7.38 34.68 -2.02
N LYS A 255 8.48 35.38 -1.71
CA LYS A 255 8.45 36.60 -0.89
C LYS A 255 7.55 37.68 -1.48
N LYS A 256 7.65 37.90 -2.80
CA LYS A 256 6.82 38.87 -3.51
C LYS A 256 5.34 38.52 -3.41
N ALA A 257 4.97 37.27 -3.69
CA ALA A 257 3.59 36.81 -3.62
C ALA A 257 3.02 36.92 -2.19
N TYR A 258 3.81 36.54 -1.18
CA TYR A 258 3.43 36.68 0.24
C TYR A 258 3.07 38.13 0.60
N ILE A 259 3.92 39.09 0.23
CA ILE A 259 3.70 40.52 0.49
C ILE A 259 2.41 41.02 -0.18
N GLU A 260 2.17 40.62 -1.43
CA GLU A 260 0.95 41.01 -2.15
C GLU A 260 -0.31 40.40 -1.52
N TYR A 261 -0.25 39.14 -1.06
CA TYR A 261 -1.35 38.51 -0.33
C TYR A 261 -1.61 39.15 1.03
N GLU A 262 -0.56 39.57 1.75
CA GLU A 262 -0.72 40.34 2.99
C GLU A 262 -1.42 41.68 2.76
N LYS A 263 -1.09 42.41 1.69
CA LYS A 263 -1.75 43.69 1.35
C LYS A 263 -3.27 43.54 1.16
N VAL A 264 -3.72 42.41 0.61
CA VAL A 264 -5.16 42.11 0.43
C VAL A 264 -5.75 41.32 1.60
N GLY A 265 -5.01 41.13 2.69
CA GLY A 265 -5.44 40.38 3.87
C GLY A 265 -5.77 38.91 3.57
N TRP A 266 -5.21 38.35 2.50
CA TRP A 266 -5.48 37.00 1.98
C TRP A 266 -6.96 36.76 1.62
N LYS A 267 -7.71 37.80 1.26
CA LYS A 267 -9.12 37.72 0.86
C LYS A 267 -9.28 37.47 -0.65
N GLY A 268 -8.58 36.46 -1.17
CA GLY A 268 -8.60 36.09 -2.58
C GLY A 268 -7.42 36.68 -3.36
N ASN A 269 -7.60 36.83 -4.68
CA ASN A 269 -6.56 37.30 -5.59
C ASN A 269 -6.19 38.76 -5.36
N TYR A 270 -4.93 39.12 -5.60
CA TYR A 270 -4.47 40.52 -5.58
C TYR A 270 -4.39 41.09 -7.00
N LYS A 271 -4.28 42.42 -7.10
CA LYS A 271 -4.29 43.14 -8.37
C LYS A 271 -3.05 42.80 -9.20
N GLY A 272 -3.24 42.40 -10.45
CA GLY A 272 -2.17 42.11 -11.40
C GLY A 272 -1.91 40.62 -11.64
N GLN A 273 -2.61 39.73 -10.95
CA GLN A 273 -2.55 38.29 -11.25
C GLN A 273 -3.24 37.96 -12.57
N THR A 274 -2.75 36.95 -13.26
CA THR A 274 -3.34 36.49 -14.53
C THR A 274 -4.65 35.73 -14.31
N ASP A 275 -5.50 35.72 -15.35
CA ASP A 275 -6.74 34.96 -15.34
C ASP A 275 -6.51 33.48 -15.00
N ARG A 276 -7.38 32.94 -14.13
CA ARG A 276 -7.36 31.57 -13.61
C ARG A 276 -6.19 31.24 -12.67
N THR A 277 -5.49 32.23 -12.14
CA THR A 277 -4.73 32.10 -10.89
C THR A 277 -5.72 32.03 -9.72
N HIS A 278 -5.58 31.05 -8.83
CA HIS A 278 -6.55 30.79 -7.76
C HIS A 278 -6.02 31.22 -6.39
N ALA A 279 -6.90 31.83 -5.61
CA ALA A 279 -6.60 32.25 -4.24
C ALA A 279 -7.83 32.09 -3.34
N GLY A 280 -7.64 31.47 -2.17
CA GLY A 280 -8.67 31.32 -1.14
C GLY A 280 -9.54 30.06 -1.26
N GLY A 281 -9.13 29.08 -2.08
CA GLY A 281 -9.78 27.76 -2.18
C GLY A 281 -9.70 26.99 -0.86
N ASN A 282 -10.61 26.04 -0.63
CA ASN A 282 -10.60 25.23 0.59
C ASN A 282 -9.55 24.10 0.48
N PHE A 283 -8.53 24.13 1.35
CA PHE A 283 -7.56 23.04 1.45
C PHE A 283 -8.03 22.05 2.52
N LYS A 284 -8.41 20.84 2.07
CA LYS A 284 -9.04 19.85 2.95
C LYS A 284 -8.10 19.26 4.01
N ASN A 285 -6.77 19.31 3.79
CA ASN A 285 -5.78 18.66 4.65
C ASN A 285 -6.08 17.17 4.88
N ILE A 286 -6.40 16.41 3.81
CA ILE A 286 -6.72 14.98 3.88
C ILE A 286 -5.82 14.21 2.90
N PRO A 287 -4.95 13.28 3.37
CA PRO A 287 -4.65 13.00 4.79
C PRO A 287 -4.01 14.21 5.49
N PRO A 288 -4.10 14.32 6.84
CA PRO A 288 -3.59 15.48 7.56
C PRO A 288 -2.07 15.57 7.48
N LYS A 289 -1.58 16.66 6.90
CA LYS A 289 -0.15 17.03 6.82
C LYS A 289 0.17 18.29 7.62
N LEU A 290 -0.83 19.13 7.85
CA LEU A 290 -0.75 20.32 8.70
C LEU A 290 -1.52 20.08 10.01
N PRO A 291 -1.21 20.83 11.09
CA PRO A 291 -1.92 20.71 12.38
C PRO A 291 -3.44 20.87 12.23
N GLU A 292 -4.22 19.98 12.83
CA GLU A 292 -5.69 20.07 12.78
C GLU A 292 -6.26 20.95 13.90
N SER A 293 -5.46 21.26 14.92
CA SER A 293 -5.87 22.09 16.04
C SER A 293 -4.79 23.06 16.47
N SER A 294 -5.20 24.24 16.93
CA SER A 294 -4.32 25.25 17.50
C SER A 294 -3.71 24.74 18.82
N PRO A 295 -2.67 25.41 19.35
CA PRO A 295 -2.15 25.11 20.68
C PRO A 295 -3.20 25.18 21.80
N TYR A 296 -4.30 25.92 21.56
CA TYR A 296 -5.42 26.08 22.48
C TYR A 296 -6.56 25.08 22.25
N GLY A 297 -6.41 24.16 21.29
CA GLY A 297 -7.38 23.09 21.01
C GLY A 297 -8.50 23.44 20.04
N GLU A 298 -8.45 24.61 19.38
CA GLU A 298 -9.44 25.02 18.39
C GLU A 298 -9.16 24.38 17.04
N SER A 299 -10.20 23.95 16.31
CA SER A 299 -10.05 23.37 14.97
C SER A 299 -9.48 24.40 13.97
N ILE A 300 -8.45 24.00 13.22
CA ILE A 300 -7.87 24.85 12.17
C ILE A 300 -8.48 24.48 10.82
N SER A 301 -8.96 25.49 10.09
CA SER A 301 -9.36 25.38 8.68
C SER A 301 -8.30 26.01 7.79
N TYR A 302 -8.12 25.48 6.59
CA TYR A 302 -7.04 25.89 5.70
C TYR A 302 -7.56 26.41 4.36
N ARG A 303 -6.89 27.44 3.84
CA ARG A 303 -7.11 27.97 2.49
C ARG A 303 -5.84 27.95 1.68
N GLU A 304 -5.96 27.67 0.39
CA GLU A 304 -4.84 27.59 -0.57
C GLU A 304 -4.76 28.81 -1.49
N TYR A 305 -3.54 29.18 -1.87
CA TYR A 305 -3.23 30.34 -2.71
C TYR A 305 -2.09 29.99 -3.68
N ASP A 306 -2.29 30.22 -4.98
CA ASP A 306 -1.25 30.05 -6.00
C ASP A 306 -0.12 31.08 -5.77
N VAL A 307 1.15 30.63 -5.80
CA VAL A 307 2.30 31.53 -5.62
C VAL A 307 2.62 32.28 -6.89
N ASN A 308 2.71 31.56 -8.02
CA ASN A 308 2.99 32.17 -9.31
C ASN A 308 1.71 32.30 -10.15
N ASP A 309 1.75 33.25 -11.08
CA ASP A 309 0.68 33.46 -12.04
C ASP A 309 0.52 32.28 -12.99
N LYS A 310 -0.74 31.96 -13.32
CA LYS A 310 -1.01 30.96 -14.34
C LYS A 310 -0.56 31.45 -15.72
N ILE A 311 0.29 30.66 -16.36
CA ILE A 311 0.73 30.91 -17.74
C ILE A 311 -0.35 30.42 -18.72
N PRO A 312 -0.82 31.25 -19.68
CA PRO A 312 -1.76 30.83 -20.70
C PRO A 312 -1.27 29.60 -21.47
N GLY A 313 -2.16 28.61 -21.66
CA GLY A 313 -1.84 27.36 -22.36
C GLY A 313 -1.04 26.33 -21.55
N LYS A 314 -0.63 26.64 -20.30
CA LYS A 314 0.04 25.68 -19.41
C LYS A 314 -0.84 25.32 -18.20
N PRO A 315 -0.64 24.12 -17.60
CA PRO A 315 -1.20 23.83 -16.28
C PRO A 315 -0.63 24.80 -15.25
N ARG A 316 -1.33 24.96 -14.12
CA ARG A 316 -0.75 25.67 -12.96
C ARG A 316 0.45 24.88 -12.46
N ASP A 317 1.43 25.59 -11.91
CA ASP A 317 2.59 24.95 -11.28
C ASP A 317 2.20 24.27 -9.96
N ALA A 318 3.20 23.81 -9.22
CA ALA A 318 3.05 23.12 -7.96
C ALA A 318 3.13 24.04 -6.72
N GLU A 319 3.49 25.32 -6.88
CA GLU A 319 3.82 26.22 -5.77
C GLU A 319 2.60 26.86 -5.13
N ARG A 320 2.37 26.62 -3.83
CA ARG A 320 1.20 27.11 -3.10
C ARG A 320 1.57 27.64 -1.73
N PHE A 321 0.83 28.65 -1.29
CA PHE A 321 0.67 28.92 0.13
C PHE A 321 -0.57 28.22 0.67
N VAL A 322 -0.48 27.74 1.92
CA VAL A 322 -1.61 27.26 2.70
C VAL A 322 -1.69 28.05 3.99
N ARG A 323 -2.81 28.75 4.20
CA ARG A 323 -3.04 29.60 5.37
C ARG A 323 -4.06 28.96 6.31
N GLY A 324 -3.68 28.78 7.56
CA GLY A 324 -4.55 28.32 8.64
C GLY A 324 -5.40 29.45 9.21
N SER A 325 -6.58 29.12 9.72
CA SER A 325 -7.45 30.05 10.45
C SER A 325 -6.84 30.56 11.77
N ASP A 326 -5.81 29.87 12.28
CA ASP A 326 -4.98 30.30 13.41
C ASP A 326 -3.91 31.34 13.03
N GLY A 327 -3.84 31.74 11.75
CA GLY A 327 -2.86 32.69 11.22
C GLY A 327 -1.55 32.05 10.76
N SER A 328 -1.39 30.72 10.91
CA SER A 328 -0.22 30.02 10.39
C SER A 328 -0.17 30.06 8.86
N ILE A 329 1.03 30.15 8.30
CA ILE A 329 1.25 30.16 6.85
C ILE A 329 2.31 29.12 6.51
N TYR A 330 1.97 28.29 5.52
CA TYR A 330 2.83 27.22 5.02
C TYR A 330 3.08 27.43 3.52
N TYR A 331 4.25 27.02 3.07
CA TYR A 331 4.65 26.99 1.66
C TYR A 331 4.93 25.55 1.22
N THR A 332 4.55 25.23 -0.02
CA THR A 332 4.84 23.97 -0.72
C THR A 332 5.23 24.31 -2.15
N ASP A 333 6.25 23.63 -2.67
CA ASP A 333 6.72 23.71 -4.06
C ASP A 333 6.46 22.41 -4.85
N ASP A 334 5.83 21.43 -4.20
CA ASP A 334 5.67 20.07 -4.67
C ASP A 334 4.20 19.61 -4.67
N HIS A 335 3.28 20.57 -4.78
CA HIS A 335 1.84 20.32 -4.87
C HIS A 335 1.31 19.56 -3.63
N TYR A 336 1.57 20.15 -2.46
CA TYR A 336 1.15 19.66 -1.14
C TYR A 336 1.81 18.36 -0.70
N ALA A 337 2.90 17.91 -1.35
CA ALA A 337 3.62 16.72 -0.92
C ALA A 337 4.36 16.97 0.40
N THR A 338 5.06 18.10 0.53
CA THR A 338 5.76 18.59 1.72
C THR A 338 5.39 20.05 2.02
N PHE A 339 5.69 20.48 3.25
CA PHE A 339 5.40 21.85 3.70
C PHE A 339 6.56 22.42 4.51
N THR A 340 6.72 23.73 4.39
CA THR A 340 7.56 24.55 5.26
C THR A 340 6.71 25.63 5.90
N ARG A 341 6.82 25.84 7.21
CA ARG A 341 6.12 26.91 7.92
C ARG A 341 6.93 28.20 7.84
N ILE A 342 6.30 29.27 7.39
CA ILE A 342 6.89 30.61 7.36
C ILE A 342 6.81 31.19 8.78
N LYS A 343 7.91 31.76 9.26
CA LYS A 343 8.01 32.38 10.59
C LYS A 343 7.71 33.87 10.58
#